data_AF-A0A2E0G738-F1
#
_entry.id   AF-A0A2E0G738-F1
#
_cell.length_a   1.000
_cell.length_b   1.000
_cell.length_c   1.000
_cell.angle_alpha   90.00
_cell.angle_beta   90.00
_cell.angle_gamma   90.00
#
_symmetry.space_group_name_H-M   'P 1'
#
loop_
_entity.id
_entity.type
_entity.pdbx_description
1 polymer ?
#
loop_
_entity_poly.entity_id
_entity_poly.type
_entity_poly.pdbx_seq_one_letter_code
_entity_poly.pdbx_strand_id
1 'polypeptide(L)'
;VISIPLINYYLKTHGVNKNFVDIDIHKEHNLNQITNIRKNNIVIGDFRKLFQQNYNIIPDTIFYHNPYVNRMWSKIETYYLIK
;
A
#
# COMPACT_ATOMS: atom_id res chain seq x y z
N VAL A 1 -13.05 -11.46 1.36
CA VAL A 1 -11.93 -10.54 1.01
C VAL A 1 -12.53 -9.14 0.92
N ILE A 2 -12.21 -8.26 1.88
CA ILE A 2 -12.73 -6.89 1.86
C ILE A 2 -12.01 -6.15 0.73
N SER A 3 -12.81 -5.53 -0.12
CA SER A 3 -12.42 -5.12 -1.45
C SER A 3 -11.47 -3.92 -1.38
N ILE A 4 -10.42 -3.95 -2.19
CA ILE A 4 -9.51 -2.82 -2.50
C ILE A 4 -10.24 -1.46 -2.57
N PRO A 5 -11.46 -1.35 -3.15
CA PRO A 5 -12.30 -0.15 -3.06
C PRO A 5 -12.47 0.48 -1.67
N LEU A 6 -12.67 -0.32 -0.61
CA LEU A 6 -12.90 0.20 0.74
C LEU A 6 -11.62 0.80 1.33
N ILE A 7 -10.47 0.15 1.08
CA ILE A 7 -9.15 0.68 1.44
C ILE A 7 -8.87 1.98 0.70
N ASN A 8 -9.16 2.02 -0.59
CA ASN A 8 -8.99 3.23 -1.39
C ASN A 8 -9.89 4.37 -0.91
N TYR A 9 -11.15 4.09 -0.57
CA TYR A 9 -12.07 5.08 -0.01
C TYR A 9 -11.53 5.63 1.31
N TYR A 10 -11.13 4.76 2.23
CA TYR A 10 -10.60 5.16 3.53
C TYR A 10 -9.34 6.04 3.42
N LEU A 11 -8.39 5.63 2.60
CA LEU A 11 -7.15 6.37 2.41
C LEU A 11 -7.41 7.74 1.77
N LYS A 12 -8.36 7.83 0.84
CA LYS A 12 -8.80 9.11 0.27
C LYS A 12 -9.43 10.03 1.31
N THR A 13 -10.28 9.51 2.21
CA THR A 13 -10.86 10.35 3.29
C THR A 13 -9.80 10.84 4.28
N HIS A 14 -8.64 10.18 4.35
CA HIS A 14 -7.50 10.55 5.19
C HIS A 14 -6.44 11.38 4.44
N GLY A 15 -6.79 11.92 3.26
CA GLY A 15 -5.92 12.82 2.50
C GLY A 15 -4.87 12.12 1.62
N VAL A 16 -4.86 10.79 1.57
CA VAL A 16 -3.98 10.02 0.67
C VAL A 16 -4.62 9.97 -0.73
N ASN A 17 -4.43 11.04 -1.50
CA ASN A 17 -4.91 11.12 -2.87
C ASN A 17 -3.83 10.66 -3.87
N LYS A 18 -3.79 9.35 -4.15
CA LYS A 18 -2.82 8.70 -5.03
C LYS A 18 -3.51 7.71 -5.98
N ASN A 19 -2.79 7.30 -7.03
CA ASN A 19 -3.20 6.18 -7.86
C ASN A 19 -2.91 4.87 -7.11
N PHE A 20 -3.91 4.01 -6.98
CA PHE A 20 -3.79 2.73 -6.30
C PHE A 20 -3.54 1.63 -7.33
N VAL A 21 -2.48 0.86 -7.13
CA VAL A 21 -2.15 -0.34 -7.91
C VAL A 21 -2.21 -1.51 -6.95
N ASP A 22 -3.02 -2.51 -7.30
CA ASP A 22 -3.10 -3.76 -6.55
C ASP A 22 -1.91 -4.65 -6.90
N ILE A 23 -1.25 -5.19 -5.88
CA ILE A 23 -0.10 -6.07 -6.03
C ILE A 23 -0.50 -7.46 -5.52
N ASP A 24 -0.87 -8.31 -6.47
CA ASP A 24 -1.02 -9.74 -6.22
C ASP A 24 0.35 -10.43 -6.36
N ILE A 25 0.88 -10.94 -5.25
CA ILE A 25 2.18 -11.65 -5.20
C ILE A 25 2.21 -12.92 -6.06
N HIS A 26 1.05 -13.48 -6.38
CA HIS A 26 0.92 -14.66 -7.23
C HIS A 26 0.84 -14.29 -8.73
N LYS A 27 0.78 -12.99 -9.06
CA LYS A 27 0.76 -12.46 -10.42
C LYS A 27 1.98 -11.58 -10.66
N GLU A 28 3.07 -12.22 -11.09
CA GLU A 28 4.35 -11.59 -11.46
C GLU A 28 4.19 -10.37 -12.38
N HIS A 29 3.16 -10.38 -13.24
CA HIS A 29 2.90 -9.32 -14.22
C HIS A 29 2.62 -7.93 -13.60
N ASN A 30 2.23 -7.86 -12.32
CA ASN A 30 1.99 -6.60 -11.62
C ASN A 30 3.30 -5.89 -11.23
N LEU A 31 4.37 -6.64 -10.95
CA LEU A 31 5.66 -6.08 -10.52
C LEU A 31 6.34 -5.27 -11.62
N ASN A 32 6.16 -5.66 -12.89
CA ASN A 32 6.73 -4.94 -14.03
C ASN A 32 6.09 -3.56 -14.25
N GLN A 33 4.85 -3.35 -13.81
CA GLN A 33 4.19 -2.03 -13.85
C GLN A 33 4.79 -1.05 -12.84
N ILE A 34 5.49 -1.58 -11.83
CA ILE A 34 6.13 -0.85 -10.74
C ILE A 34 7.52 -0.33 -11.15
N THR A 35 8.00 -0.64 -12.36
CA THR A 35 9.28 -0.14 -12.90
C THR A 35 9.34 1.38 -13.06
N ASN A 36 8.18 2.06 -13.05
CA ASN A 36 8.05 3.51 -13.07
C ASN A 36 7.69 4.11 -11.68
N ILE A 37 8.21 3.55 -10.58
CA ILE A 37 8.18 4.22 -9.27
C ILE A 37 8.94 5.55 -9.39
N ARG A 38 8.19 6.63 -9.64
CA ARG A 38 8.69 8.02 -9.52
C ARG A 38 8.82 8.40 -8.04
N LYS A 39 9.48 9.52 -7.75
CA LYS A 39 9.47 10.11 -6.39
C LYS A 39 8.00 10.26 -5.93
N ASN A 40 7.69 9.81 -4.71
CA ASN A 40 6.39 9.88 -4.01
C ASN A 40 5.41 8.69 -4.20
N ASN A 41 5.92 7.45 -4.23
CA ASN A 41 5.10 6.24 -4.10
C ASN A 41 4.93 5.83 -2.64
N ILE A 42 3.74 5.35 -2.31
CA ILE A 42 3.37 4.85 -0.98
C ILE A 42 2.95 3.39 -1.15
N VAL A 43 3.60 2.50 -0.41
CA VAL A 43 3.23 1.08 -0.29
C VAL A 43 2.35 0.92 0.93
N ILE A 44 1.25 0.18 0.78
CA ILE A 44 0.26 -0.04 1.83
C ILE A 44 0.26 -1.52 2.18
N GLY A 45 0.54 -1.89 3.42
CA GLY A 45 0.66 -3.28 3.86
C GLY A 45 2.09 -3.84 3.84
N ASP A 46 2.26 -5.09 4.28
CA ASP A 46 3.58 -5.71 4.42
C ASP A 46 4.08 -6.32 3.11
N PHE A 47 4.56 -5.46 2.21
CA PHE A 47 5.22 -5.84 0.97
C PHE A 47 6.74 -5.68 1.03
N ARG A 48 7.31 -5.58 2.23
CA ARG A 48 8.73 -5.24 2.43
C ARG A 48 9.65 -6.20 1.69
N LYS A 49 9.36 -7.50 1.76
CA LYS A 49 10.16 -8.56 1.11
C LYS A 49 10.29 -8.39 -0.41
N LEU A 50 9.30 -7.80 -1.07
CA LEU A 50 9.31 -7.60 -2.53
C LEU A 50 10.21 -6.44 -2.96
N PHE A 51 10.35 -5.42 -2.13
CA PHE A 51 11.05 -4.19 -2.48
C PHE A 51 12.44 -4.06 -1.84
N GLN A 52 12.74 -4.85 -0.80
CA GLN A 52 14.02 -4.82 -0.06
C GLN A 52 15.27 -4.94 -0.93
N GLN A 53 15.21 -5.66 -2.06
CA GLN A 53 16.36 -5.86 -2.94
C GLN A 53 16.70 -4.62 -3.79
N ASN A 54 15.69 -3.81 -4.10
CA ASN A 54 15.80 -2.75 -5.11
C ASN A 54 15.54 -1.34 -4.55
N TYR A 55 14.98 -1.23 -3.34
CA TYR A 55 14.56 0.03 -2.72
C TYR A 55 14.77 0.01 -1.21
N ASN A 56 15.16 1.16 -0.66
CA ASN A 56 15.07 1.45 0.76
C ASN A 56 13.61 1.71 1.13
N ILE A 57 13.13 0.98 2.13
CA ILE A 57 11.76 1.07 2.63
C ILE A 57 11.77 1.90 3.91
N ILE A 58 11.08 3.03 3.89
CA ILE A 58 10.98 3.93 5.04
C ILE A 58 9.54 3.88 5.57
N PRO A 59 9.31 3.49 6.84
CA PRO A 59 8.00 3.61 7.47
C PRO A 59 7.51 5.06 7.46
N ASP A 60 6.24 5.24 7.11
CA ASP A 60 5.62 6.57 7.03
C ASP A 60 4.59 6.76 8.14
N THR A 61 3.37 6.26 7.91
CA THR A 61 2.23 6.48 8.79
C THR A 61 1.54 5.14 9.07
N ILE A 62 0.93 5.03 10.25
CA ILE A 62 0.12 3.87 10.62
C ILE A 62 -1.30 4.36 10.88
N PHE A 63 -2.26 3.82 10.13
CA PHE A 63 -3.68 4.10 10.33
C PHE A 63 -4.31 2.99 11.16
N TYR A 64 -5.00 3.39 12.23
CA TYR A 64 -5.67 2.47 13.15
C TYR A 64 -7.17 2.52 13.01
N HIS A 65 -7.78 1.34 13.13
CA HIS A 65 -9.16 1.14 12.82
C HIS A 65 -9.83 0.10 13.69
N ASN A 66 -11.13 0.31 13.92
CA ASN A 66 -11.97 -0.70 14.53
C ASN A 66 -12.46 -1.68 13.45
N PRO A 67 -11.97 -2.94 13.42
CA PRO A 67 -12.38 -3.93 12.41
C PRO A 67 -13.86 -4.28 12.50
N TYR A 68 -14.47 -4.11 13.68
CA TYR A 68 -15.87 -4.46 13.91
C TYR A 68 -16.83 -3.49 13.21
N VAL A 69 -16.39 -2.27 12.89
CA VAL A 69 -17.24 -1.25 12.25
C VAL A 69 -17.24 -1.41 10.73
N ASN A 70 -16.05 -1.55 10.12
CA ASN A 70 -15.91 -1.51 8.65
C ASN A 70 -15.42 -2.83 8.04
N ARG A 71 -15.27 -3.90 8.85
CA ARG A 71 -14.64 -5.17 8.46
C ARG A 71 -13.27 -4.99 7.81
N MET A 72 -12.62 -3.85 8.02
CA MET A 72 -11.33 -3.50 7.44
C MET A 72 -10.19 -4.02 8.33
N TRP A 73 -8.95 -3.99 7.83
CA TRP A 73 -7.76 -4.25 8.66
C TRP A 73 -7.72 -3.30 9.87
N SER A 74 -7.39 -3.84 11.05
CA SER A 74 -7.23 -3.06 12.29
C SER A 74 -6.10 -2.05 12.23
N LYS A 75 -5.12 -2.33 11.37
CA LYS A 75 -3.90 -1.58 11.21
C LYS A 75 -3.53 -1.56 9.73
N ILE A 76 -3.25 -0.38 9.21
CA ILE A 76 -2.77 -0.17 7.84
C ILE A 76 -1.45 0.58 7.96
N GLU A 77 -0.37 -0.11 7.61
CA GLU A 77 0.97 0.47 7.63
C GLU A 77 1.29 1.00 6.23
N THR A 78 1.83 2.23 6.16
CA THR A 78 2.32 2.80 4.92
C THR A 78 3.83 2.96 4.94
N TYR A 79 4.42 2.83 3.75
CA TYR A 79 5.86 2.90 3.56
C TYR A 79 6.21 3.70 2.30
N TYR A 80 7.26 4.51 2.38
CA TYR A 80 7.88 5.11 1.20
C TYR A 80 8.96 4.20 0.62
N LEU A 81 9.01 4.17 -0.71
CA LEU A 81 10.10 3.54 -1.46
C LEU A 81 11.06 4.61 -1.97
N ILE A 82 12.32 4.51 -1.57
CA ILE A 82 13.41 5.35 -2.07
C ILE A 82 14.42 4.44 -2.77
N LYS A 83 14.80 4.80 -4.00
CA LYS A 83 15.84 4.10 -4.74
C LYS A 83 17.22 4.57 -4.31
#